data_AF-A0A7S1USL0-F1
#
_entry.id   AF-A0A7S1USL0-F1
#
_cell.length_a   1.000
_cell.length_b   1.000
_cell.length_c   1.000
_cell.angle_alpha   90.00
_cell.angle_beta   90.00
_cell.angle_gamma   90.00
#
_symmetry.space_group_name_H-M   'P 1'
#
loop_
_entity.id
_entity.type
_entity.pdbx_description
1 polymer ?
#
loop_
_entity_poly.entity_id
_entity_poly.type
_entity_poly.pdbx_seq_one_letter_code
_entity_poly.pdbx_strand_id
1 'polypeptide(L)'
;DAREFLDKKALKSLVDLDGTLHGVLETVLAEVMAREVVHEVYQPRLDELDVPTMLVSGLGMSKERIPMTIKGGSMPKLLLDAQLIGHIHRNAVSNACKYGKEGGKVQTFLEFDSANQIFRLEVINEPGFGHESLMAMGDSASEFVFAQGVRLQPHMKGKTEKKLDSSGDGAWIMQKCAKTLKGECQIYFTA
;
A
#
# COMPACT_ATOMS: atom_id res chain seq x y z
N ASP A 1 7.97 23.55 38.34
CA ASP A 1 8.36 22.15 38.57
C ASP A 1 9.26 21.70 37.41
N ALA A 2 10.58 21.62 37.63
CA ALA A 2 11.55 21.32 36.58
C ALA A 2 11.71 19.81 36.32
N ARG A 3 11.30 18.98 37.29
CA ARG A 3 11.35 17.52 37.22
C ARG A 3 10.29 16.98 36.26
N GLU A 4 9.07 17.50 36.38
CA GLU A 4 7.93 17.14 35.52
C GLU A 4 8.17 17.48 34.03
N PHE A 5 8.93 18.55 33.76
CA PHE A 5 9.30 18.95 32.40
C PHE A 5 10.38 18.02 31.79
N LEU A 6 11.34 17.57 32.60
CA LEU A 6 12.37 16.62 32.17
C LEU A 6 11.79 15.23 31.89
N ASP A 7 10.86 14.76 32.71
CA ASP A 7 10.18 13.47 32.53
C ASP A 7 9.31 13.46 31.26
N LYS A 8 8.59 14.55 30.97
CA LYS A 8 7.81 14.67 29.71
C LYS A 8 8.70 14.65 28.47
N LYS A 9 9.88 15.30 28.53
CA LYS A 9 10.85 15.29 27.42
C LYS A 9 11.45 13.90 27.22
N ALA A 10 11.82 13.22 28.29
CA ALA A 10 12.35 11.85 28.23
C ALA A 10 11.32 10.86 27.66
N LEU A 11 10.06 10.96 28.12
CA LEU A 11 8.96 10.13 27.61
C LEU A 11 8.71 10.38 26.11
N LYS A 12 8.72 11.63 25.67
CA LYS A 12 8.59 11.96 24.25
C LYS A 12 9.73 11.36 23.42
N SER A 13 10.98 11.50 23.87
CA SER A 13 12.13 10.91 23.18
C SER A 13 12.05 9.38 23.09
N LEU A 14 11.52 8.71 24.11
CA LEU A 14 11.28 7.26 24.11
C LEU A 14 10.22 6.86 23.08
N VAL A 15 9.11 7.59 23.00
CA VAL A 15 8.05 7.37 21.99
C VAL A 15 8.58 7.61 20.57
N ASP A 16 9.35 8.70 20.37
CA ASP A 16 9.93 9.02 19.06
C ASP A 16 10.96 7.96 18.63
N LEU A 17 11.78 7.46 19.57
CA LEU A 17 12.74 6.38 19.33
C LEU A 17 12.03 5.06 18.99
N ASP A 18 11.02 4.69 19.78
CA ASP A 18 10.23 3.49 19.55
C ASP A 18 9.55 3.51 18.17
N GLY A 19 8.94 4.64 17.81
CA GLY A 19 8.35 4.83 16.48
C GLY A 19 9.38 4.74 15.34
N THR A 20 10.58 5.28 15.55
CA THR A 20 11.68 5.20 14.57
C THR A 20 12.15 3.76 14.40
N LEU A 21 12.35 3.02 15.49
CA LEU A 21 12.79 1.62 15.46
C LEU A 21 11.76 0.73 14.76
N HIS A 22 10.49 0.88 15.10
CA HIS A 22 9.40 0.17 14.42
C HIS A 22 9.38 0.51 12.92
N GLY A 23 9.55 1.78 12.54
CA GLY A 23 9.61 2.19 11.13
C GLY A 23 10.78 1.58 10.36
N VAL A 24 11.97 1.54 10.97
CA VAL A 24 13.16 0.90 10.36
C VAL A 24 12.95 -0.61 10.23
N LEU A 25 12.45 -1.27 11.27
CA LEU A 25 12.20 -2.71 11.26
C LEU A 25 11.19 -3.08 10.18
N GLU A 26 10.07 -2.37 10.09
CA GLU A 26 9.06 -2.54 9.05
C GLU A 26 9.63 -2.36 7.64
N THR A 27 10.54 -1.40 7.46
CA THR A 27 11.20 -1.17 6.17
C THR A 27 12.09 -2.35 5.79
N VAL A 28 12.94 -2.81 6.71
CA VAL A 28 13.83 -3.96 6.48
C VAL A 28 13.03 -5.23 6.21
N LEU A 29 11.97 -5.48 6.98
CA LEU A 29 11.09 -6.63 6.78
C LEU A 29 10.40 -6.57 5.40
N ALA A 30 9.93 -5.39 4.99
CA ALA A 30 9.33 -5.20 3.68
C ALA A 30 10.33 -5.42 2.53
N GLU A 31 11.58 -4.96 2.67
CA GLU A 31 12.63 -5.15 1.66
C GLU A 31 13.06 -6.62 1.53
N VAL A 32 13.26 -7.30 2.66
CA VAL A 32 13.60 -8.73 2.69
C VAL A 32 12.47 -9.55 2.05
N MET A 33 11.23 -9.32 2.48
CA MET A 33 10.07 -9.99 1.89
C MET A 33 9.98 -9.72 0.39
N ALA A 34 10.10 -8.46 -0.05
CA ALA A 34 10.01 -8.13 -1.47
C ALA A 34 11.08 -8.86 -2.30
N ARG A 35 12.32 -8.92 -1.80
CA ARG A 35 13.41 -9.67 -2.45
C ARG A 35 13.09 -11.16 -2.55
N GLU A 36 12.59 -11.77 -1.48
CA GLU A 36 12.24 -13.19 -1.45
C GLU A 36 11.05 -13.51 -2.35
N VAL A 37 10.05 -12.62 -2.41
CA VAL A 37 8.89 -12.74 -3.30
C VAL A 37 9.31 -12.62 -4.77
N VAL A 38 10.22 -11.69 -5.09
CA VAL A 38 10.78 -11.53 -6.44
C VAL A 38 11.50 -12.79 -6.91
N HIS A 39 12.24 -13.44 -6.01
CA HIS A 39 12.95 -14.69 -6.30
C HIS A 39 12.09 -15.95 -6.10
N GLU A 40 10.81 -15.82 -5.80
CA GLU A 40 9.86 -16.93 -5.61
C GLU A 40 10.28 -17.92 -4.50
N VAL A 41 11.02 -17.43 -3.50
CA VAL A 41 11.47 -18.22 -2.34
C VAL A 41 10.71 -17.88 -1.05
N TYR A 42 9.91 -16.81 -1.06
CA TYR A 42 9.12 -16.42 0.11
C TYR A 42 8.05 -17.47 0.44
N GLN A 43 7.97 -17.87 1.70
CA GLN A 43 6.91 -18.74 2.22
C GLN A 43 5.93 -17.91 3.05
N PRO A 44 4.64 -17.83 2.67
CA PRO A 44 3.64 -17.13 3.46
C PRO A 44 3.56 -17.63 4.90
N ARG A 45 3.63 -16.69 5.83
CA ARG A 45 3.38 -16.91 7.26
C ARG A 45 1.95 -16.51 7.55
N LEU A 46 1.07 -17.51 7.55
CA LEU A 46 -0.34 -17.29 7.73
C LEU A 46 -0.68 -17.16 9.22
N ASP A 47 -1.23 -16.01 9.59
CA ASP A 47 -1.68 -15.71 10.94
C ASP A 47 -3.16 -15.26 10.93
N GLU A 48 -3.84 -15.43 12.06
CA GLU A 48 -5.18 -14.84 12.23
C GLU A 48 -5.09 -13.32 12.27
N LEU A 49 -5.58 -12.69 11.20
CA LEU A 49 -5.41 -11.28 10.95
C LEU A 49 -6.73 -10.52 11.00
N ASP A 50 -6.78 -9.50 11.86
CA ASP A 50 -7.74 -8.40 11.75
C ASP A 50 -7.20 -7.41 10.71
N VAL A 51 -7.60 -7.60 9.45
CA VAL A 51 -7.08 -6.83 8.31
C VAL A 51 -7.32 -5.33 8.45
N PRO A 52 -8.54 -4.84 8.79
CA PRO A 52 -8.77 -3.42 9.00
C PRO A 52 -7.82 -2.81 10.05
N THR A 53 -7.67 -3.46 11.20
CA THR A 53 -6.83 -2.97 12.29
C THR A 53 -5.34 -2.95 11.90
N MET A 54 -4.87 -3.99 11.19
CA MET A 54 -3.49 -4.08 10.73
C MET A 54 -3.17 -2.96 9.71
N LEU A 55 -4.03 -2.77 8.71
CA LEU A 55 -3.80 -1.76 7.66
C LEU A 55 -3.82 -0.33 8.21
N VAL A 56 -4.66 -0.03 9.20
CA VAL A 56 -4.68 1.28 9.87
C VAL A 56 -3.37 1.53 10.63
N SER A 57 -2.85 0.50 11.29
CA SER A 57 -1.62 0.61 12.10
C SER A 57 -0.37 0.73 11.23
N GLY A 58 -0.33 0.04 10.09
CA GLY A 58 0.87 -0.05 9.23
C GLY A 58 1.12 1.15 8.30
N LEU A 59 0.19 2.11 8.22
CA LEU A 59 0.30 3.24 7.30
C LEU A 59 1.01 4.47 7.88
N GLY A 60 1.01 4.70 9.20
CA GLY A 60 1.54 5.96 9.77
C GLY A 60 0.96 7.25 9.15
N MET A 61 -0.11 7.14 8.36
CA MET A 61 -0.72 8.21 7.57
C MET A 61 -2.08 8.60 8.16
N SER A 62 -2.43 9.88 8.01
CA SER A 62 -3.72 10.41 8.51
C SER A 62 -4.91 9.63 7.94
N LYS A 63 -5.77 9.12 8.82
CA LYS A 63 -7.05 8.46 8.50
C LYS A 63 -7.94 9.32 7.60
N GLU A 64 -7.74 10.63 7.58
CA GLU A 64 -8.54 11.57 6.79
C GLU A 64 -8.19 11.53 5.29
N ARG A 65 -6.94 11.21 4.94
CA ARG A 65 -6.50 11.14 3.54
C ARG A 65 -6.72 9.77 2.90
N ILE A 66 -6.69 8.72 3.72
CA ILE A 66 -6.87 7.33 3.28
C ILE A 66 -8.00 6.68 4.09
N PRO A 67 -9.27 7.11 3.87
CA PRO A 67 -10.40 6.47 4.51
C PRO A 67 -10.51 5.00 4.08
N MET A 68 -10.92 4.16 5.02
CA MET A 68 -11.17 2.73 4.79
C MET A 68 -12.64 2.43 5.03
N THR A 69 -13.23 1.65 4.13
CA THR A 69 -14.64 1.23 4.20
C THR A 69 -14.74 -0.28 4.05
N ILE A 70 -15.53 -0.92 4.90
CA ILE A 70 -15.84 -2.36 4.80
C ILE A 70 -17.16 -2.50 4.04
N LYS A 71 -17.12 -3.15 2.87
CA LYS A 71 -18.31 -3.50 2.07
C LYS A 71 -18.94 -4.77 2.64
N GLY A 72 -20.28 -4.85 2.61
CA GLY A 72 -21.00 -6.06 3.03
C GLY A 72 -21.13 -6.28 4.54
N GLY A 73 -20.70 -5.32 5.38
CA GLY A 73 -20.90 -5.36 6.83
C GLY A 73 -19.63 -5.69 7.62
N SER A 74 -19.55 -6.88 8.20
CA SER A 74 -18.45 -7.27 9.09
C SER A 74 -17.30 -7.94 8.35
N MET A 75 -16.07 -7.66 8.78
CA MET A 75 -14.86 -8.35 8.33
C MET A 75 -14.44 -9.36 9.41
N PRO A 76 -14.45 -10.67 9.13
CA PRO A 76 -13.93 -11.65 10.08
C PRO A 76 -12.40 -11.56 10.15
N LYS A 77 -11.81 -12.21 11.15
CA LYS A 77 -10.37 -12.49 11.13
C LYS A 77 -10.08 -13.47 10.00
N LEU A 78 -9.04 -13.20 9.23
CA LEU A 78 -8.65 -14.00 8.07
C LEU A 78 -7.28 -14.61 8.31
N LEU A 79 -7.09 -15.86 7.87
CA LEU A 79 -5.79 -16.52 7.92
C LEU A 79 -4.94 -16.04 6.73
N LEU A 80 -4.14 -15.00 6.93
CA LEU A 80 -3.39 -14.29 5.88
C LEU A 80 -1.98 -13.92 6.35
N ASP A 81 -1.09 -13.67 5.40
CA ASP A 81 0.22 -13.11 5.70
C ASP A 81 0.13 -11.58 5.80
N ALA A 82 0.36 -11.05 7.00
CA ALA A 82 0.26 -9.63 7.28
C ALA A 82 1.28 -8.79 6.48
N GLN A 83 2.48 -9.32 6.21
CA GLN A 83 3.51 -8.60 5.46
C GLN A 83 3.15 -8.50 3.99
N LEU A 84 2.67 -9.59 3.39
CA LEU A 84 2.23 -9.57 1.99
C LEU A 84 1.06 -8.61 1.79
N ILE A 85 0.05 -8.67 2.66
CA ILE A 85 -1.12 -7.78 2.59
C ILE A 85 -0.74 -6.32 2.83
N GLY A 86 0.05 -6.03 3.87
CA GLY A 86 0.51 -4.68 4.18
C GLY A 86 1.34 -4.08 3.04
N HIS A 87 2.19 -4.89 2.39
CA HIS A 87 3.00 -4.44 1.26
C HIS A 87 2.16 -4.19 0.00
N ILE A 88 1.16 -5.04 -0.27
CA ILE A 88 0.20 -4.81 -1.37
C ILE A 88 -0.51 -3.48 -1.17
N HIS A 89 -1.08 -3.26 0.02
CA HIS A 89 -1.82 -2.04 0.33
C HIS A 89 -0.95 -0.79 0.26
N ARG A 90 0.26 -0.83 0.85
CA ARG A 90 1.19 0.31 0.86
C ARG A 90 1.60 0.72 -0.56
N ASN A 91 1.89 -0.24 -1.44
CA ASN A 91 2.23 0.06 -2.83
C ASN A 91 1.01 0.56 -3.61
N ALA A 92 -0.17 -0.04 -3.41
CA ALA A 92 -1.40 0.41 -4.05
C ALA A 92 -1.73 1.86 -3.66
N VAL A 93 -1.64 2.21 -2.37
CA VAL A 93 -1.84 3.57 -1.88
C VAL A 93 -0.76 4.53 -2.40
N SER A 94 0.51 4.11 -2.45
CA SER A 94 1.59 4.93 -3.01
C SER A 94 1.36 5.25 -4.49
N ASN A 95 0.90 4.26 -5.27
CA ASN A 95 0.52 4.46 -6.67
C ASN A 95 -0.69 5.38 -6.79
N ALA A 96 -1.73 5.15 -5.99
CA ALA A 96 -2.93 5.98 -5.95
C ALA A 96 -2.61 7.45 -5.63
N CYS A 97 -1.68 7.71 -4.70
CA CYS A 97 -1.19 9.05 -4.39
C CYS A 97 -0.33 9.66 -5.52
N LYS A 98 0.48 8.84 -6.21
CA LYS A 98 1.37 9.32 -7.29
C LYS A 98 0.61 9.68 -8.56
N TYR A 99 -0.40 8.90 -8.91
CA TYR A 99 -1.18 9.03 -10.16
C TYR A 99 -2.53 9.70 -9.97
N GLY A 100 -2.96 9.89 -8.72
CA GLY A 100 -4.19 10.58 -8.39
C GLY A 100 -4.08 12.09 -8.35
N LYS A 101 -5.23 12.73 -8.17
CA LYS A 101 -5.34 14.18 -8.02
C LYS A 101 -4.55 14.67 -6.80
N GLU A 102 -3.77 15.74 -6.96
CA GLU A 102 -3.05 16.36 -5.85
C GLU A 102 -4.03 16.84 -4.76
N GLY A 103 -3.79 16.44 -3.51
CA GLY A 103 -4.69 16.71 -2.39
C GLY A 103 -6.02 15.96 -2.45
N GLY A 104 -6.22 15.10 -3.45
CA GLY A 104 -7.38 14.23 -3.58
C GLY A 104 -7.41 13.13 -2.50
N LYS A 105 -8.56 12.45 -2.40
CA LYS A 105 -8.75 11.33 -1.47
C LYS A 105 -8.36 10.00 -2.12
N VAL A 106 -7.77 9.10 -1.33
CA VAL A 106 -7.52 7.71 -1.71
C VAL A 106 -8.40 6.81 -0.85
N GLN A 107 -9.40 6.15 -1.43
CA GLN A 107 -10.32 5.29 -0.70
C GLN A 107 -9.84 3.84 -0.73
N THR A 108 -9.78 3.20 0.44
CA THR A 108 -9.56 1.75 0.55
C THR A 108 -10.90 1.06 0.85
N PHE A 109 -11.24 0.04 0.07
CA PHE A 109 -12.37 -0.83 0.33
C PHE A 109 -11.90 -2.24 0.67
N LEU A 110 -12.50 -2.81 1.70
CA LEU A 110 -12.30 -4.20 2.09
C LEU A 110 -13.63 -4.94 1.99
N GLU A 111 -13.60 -6.13 1.44
CA GLU A 111 -14.77 -6.99 1.31
C GLU A 111 -14.36 -8.45 1.55
N PHE A 112 -15.23 -9.21 2.21
CA PHE A 112 -15.07 -10.64 2.33
C PHE A 112 -16.35 -11.35 1.92
N ASP A 113 -16.26 -12.11 0.84
CA ASP A 113 -17.31 -13.01 0.39
C ASP A 113 -17.16 -14.34 1.11
N SER A 114 -18.03 -14.59 2.08
CA SER A 114 -18.02 -15.81 2.88
C SER A 114 -18.48 -17.05 2.10
N ALA A 115 -19.27 -16.89 1.03
CA ALA A 115 -19.74 -18.01 0.23
C ALA A 115 -18.61 -18.57 -0.64
N ASN A 116 -17.80 -17.69 -1.24
CA ASN A 116 -16.68 -18.07 -2.10
C ASN A 116 -15.33 -18.09 -1.37
N GLN A 117 -15.28 -17.66 -0.10
CA GLN A 117 -14.06 -17.49 0.69
C GLN A 117 -13.05 -16.54 0.01
N ILE A 118 -13.56 -15.45 -0.57
CA ILE A 118 -12.75 -14.48 -1.31
C ILE A 118 -12.63 -13.19 -0.50
N PHE A 119 -11.40 -12.81 -0.16
CA PHE A 119 -11.07 -11.49 0.36
C PHE A 119 -10.69 -10.55 -0.80
N ARG A 120 -11.27 -9.35 -0.81
CA ARG A 120 -10.98 -8.30 -1.79
C ARG A 120 -10.50 -7.04 -1.08
N LEU A 121 -9.35 -6.54 -1.54
CA LEU A 121 -8.77 -5.26 -1.14
C LEU A 121 -8.68 -4.36 -2.38
N GLU A 122 -9.36 -3.23 -2.34
CA GLU A 122 -9.46 -2.29 -3.45
C GLU A 122 -8.99 -0.91 -2.99
N VAL A 123 -8.17 -0.23 -3.80
CA VAL A 123 -7.67 1.11 -3.54
C VAL A 123 -7.99 1.99 -4.74
N ILE A 124 -8.71 3.08 -4.52
CA ILE A 124 -9.22 3.98 -5.57
C ILE A 124 -8.79 5.41 -5.27
N ASN A 125 -8.29 6.11 -6.28
CA ASN A 125 -8.02 7.56 -6.23
C ASN A 125 -8.89 8.33 -7.23
N GLU A 126 -9.05 9.62 -6.98
CA GLU A 126 -9.56 10.55 -7.98
C GLU A 126 -8.57 10.67 -9.16
N PRO A 127 -9.06 10.77 -10.42
CA PRO A 127 -8.22 10.98 -11.60
C PRO A 127 -7.21 12.11 -11.43
N GLY A 128 -5.93 11.81 -11.59
CA GLY A 128 -4.85 12.79 -11.51
C GLY A 128 -4.42 13.33 -12.88
N PHE A 129 -3.31 14.05 -12.86
CA PHE A 129 -2.72 14.57 -14.09
C PHE A 129 -2.29 13.43 -15.02
N GLY A 130 -2.73 13.47 -16.28
CA GLY A 130 -2.39 12.44 -17.28
C GLY A 130 -3.31 11.21 -17.26
N HIS A 131 -4.39 11.22 -16.48
CA HIS A 131 -5.38 10.13 -16.44
C HIS A 131 -5.97 9.82 -17.83
N GLU A 132 -6.30 10.86 -18.62
CA GLU A 132 -6.79 10.68 -20.00
C GLU A 132 -5.78 9.96 -20.89
N SER A 133 -4.48 10.26 -20.74
CA SER A 133 -3.42 9.56 -21.48
C SER A 133 -3.31 8.10 -21.07
N LEU A 134 -3.48 7.78 -19.78
CA LEU A 134 -3.48 6.39 -19.29
C LEU A 134 -4.69 5.62 -19.82
N MET A 135 -5.86 6.25 -19.85
CA MET A 135 -7.05 5.65 -20.47
C MET A 135 -6.87 5.43 -21.98
N ALA A 136 -6.20 6.35 -22.69
CA ALA A 136 -5.93 6.21 -24.12
C ALA A 136 -5.02 5.02 -24.47
N MET A 137 -4.21 4.55 -23.51
CA MET A 137 -3.41 3.33 -23.66
C MET A 137 -4.25 2.04 -23.51
N GLY A 138 -5.48 2.14 -23.02
CA GLY A 138 -6.42 1.02 -22.85
C GLY A 138 -5.85 -0.10 -21.98
N ASP A 139 -6.23 -1.34 -22.30
CA ASP A 139 -5.84 -2.55 -21.55
C ASP A 139 -4.31 -2.74 -21.49
N SER A 140 -3.58 -2.20 -22.47
CA SER A 140 -2.11 -2.28 -22.49
C SER A 140 -1.47 -1.56 -21.29
N ALA A 141 -2.07 -0.48 -20.77
CA ALA A 141 -1.54 0.18 -19.56
C ALA A 141 -1.73 -0.69 -18.30
N SER A 142 -2.86 -1.39 -18.21
CA SER A 142 -3.18 -2.29 -17.09
C SER A 142 -2.29 -3.53 -17.05
N GLU A 143 -1.81 -4.00 -18.21
CA GLU A 143 -0.83 -5.10 -18.27
C GLU A 143 0.60 -4.60 -18.05
N PHE A 144 0.96 -3.50 -18.71
CA PHE A 144 2.34 -2.98 -18.71
C PHE A 144 2.79 -2.48 -17.33
N VAL A 145 1.86 -1.96 -16.50
CA VAL A 145 2.17 -1.49 -15.14
C VAL A 145 2.81 -2.57 -14.25
N PHE A 146 2.59 -3.85 -14.56
CA PHE A 146 3.14 -4.97 -13.80
C PHE A 146 4.51 -5.45 -14.29
N ALA A 147 5.07 -4.89 -15.35
CA ALA A 147 6.43 -5.24 -15.77
C ALA A 147 7.47 -4.62 -14.83
N GLN A 148 8.57 -5.34 -14.62
CA GLN A 148 9.67 -4.89 -13.75
C GLN A 148 10.25 -3.56 -14.23
N GLY A 149 10.52 -2.64 -13.30
CA GLY A 149 11.07 -1.31 -13.59
C GLY A 149 10.10 -0.35 -14.30
N VAL A 150 8.85 -0.73 -14.54
CA VAL A 150 7.91 0.13 -15.27
C VAL A 150 7.44 1.29 -14.41
N ARG A 151 7.55 2.48 -14.99
CA ARG A 151 6.89 3.68 -14.48
C ARG A 151 5.93 4.16 -15.57
N LEU A 152 4.65 4.22 -15.25
CA LEU A 152 3.73 5.03 -16.02
C LEU A 152 4.25 6.46 -15.89
N GLN A 153 4.71 7.06 -16.99
CA GLN A 153 5.45 8.33 -16.94
C GLN A 153 4.64 9.37 -16.15
N PRO A 154 5.24 10.12 -15.21
CA PRO A 154 4.59 11.28 -14.68
C PRO A 154 4.60 12.33 -15.80
N HIS A 155 3.46 12.65 -16.41
CA HIS A 155 3.38 13.83 -17.26
C HIS A 155 3.42 15.13 -16.42
N MET A 156 4.24 15.21 -15.36
CA MET A 156 4.43 16.45 -14.60
C MET A 156 5.21 17.47 -15.44
N LYS A 157 4.51 18.21 -16.30
CA LYS A 157 5.04 19.45 -16.88
C LYS A 157 5.03 20.53 -15.78
N GLY A 158 6.19 20.76 -15.17
CA GLY A 158 6.45 21.99 -14.41
C GLY A 158 7.26 21.78 -13.14
N LYS A 159 8.49 22.27 -13.15
CA LYS A 159 9.30 22.73 -12.00
C LYS A 159 9.03 22.05 -10.65
N THR A 160 9.19 20.74 -10.59
CA THR A 160 9.91 20.04 -9.52
C THR A 160 9.93 18.59 -9.94
N GLU A 161 11.02 18.17 -10.57
CA GLU A 161 11.47 16.79 -10.45
C GLU A 161 11.72 16.55 -8.96
N LYS A 162 10.66 16.29 -8.19
CA LYS A 162 10.83 15.42 -7.04
C LYS A 162 11.14 14.07 -7.66
N LYS A 163 12.43 13.83 -7.91
CA LYS A 163 13.04 12.51 -7.98
C LYS A 163 12.63 11.79 -6.70
N LEU A 164 11.42 11.26 -6.67
CA LEU A 164 11.05 10.20 -5.76
C LEU A 164 11.74 8.99 -6.37
N ASP A 165 12.91 8.64 -5.83
CA ASP A 165 13.69 7.44 -6.12
C ASP A 165 12.79 6.21 -5.92
N SER A 166 12.01 5.87 -6.94
CA SER A 166 11.10 4.75 -6.95
C SER A 166 11.54 3.85 -8.08
N SER A 167 12.05 2.65 -7.80
CA SER A 167 12.61 1.77 -8.83
C SER A 167 11.64 1.42 -9.96
N GLY A 168 10.32 1.60 -9.75
CA GLY A 168 9.26 1.22 -10.69
C GLY A 168 8.68 -0.17 -10.40
N ASP A 169 9.20 -0.87 -9.39
CA ASP A 169 8.86 -2.27 -9.15
C ASP A 169 7.59 -2.47 -8.31
N GLY A 170 6.99 -1.40 -7.78
CA GLY A 170 5.91 -1.51 -6.79
C GLY A 170 4.71 -2.34 -7.26
N ALA A 171 4.22 -2.07 -8.47
CA ALA A 171 3.10 -2.83 -9.04
C ALA A 171 3.49 -4.28 -9.36
N TRP A 172 4.67 -4.50 -9.94
CA TRP A 172 5.20 -5.85 -10.18
C TRP A 172 5.30 -6.68 -8.90
N ILE A 173 5.85 -6.10 -7.82
CA ILE A 173 5.96 -6.74 -6.50
C ILE A 173 4.56 -6.99 -5.92
N MET A 174 3.61 -6.05 -6.01
CA MET A 174 2.22 -6.28 -5.60
C MET A 174 1.63 -7.53 -6.26
N GLN A 175 1.84 -7.69 -7.58
CA GLN A 175 1.33 -8.85 -8.31
C GLN A 175 2.01 -10.14 -7.84
N LYS A 176 3.32 -10.12 -7.60
CA LYS A 176 4.03 -11.28 -7.06
C LYS A 176 3.52 -11.63 -5.65
N CYS A 177 3.33 -10.65 -4.76
CA CYS A 177 2.75 -10.88 -3.43
C CYS A 177 1.35 -11.51 -3.49
N ALA A 178 0.48 -11.00 -4.36
CA ALA A 178 -0.86 -11.57 -4.56
C ALA A 178 -0.78 -13.02 -5.05
N LYS A 179 0.10 -13.32 -6.01
CA LYS A 179 0.34 -14.69 -6.49
C LYS A 179 0.87 -15.61 -5.39
N THR A 180 1.77 -15.14 -4.52
CA THR A 180 2.26 -15.90 -3.36
C THR A 180 1.12 -16.26 -2.40
N LEU A 181 0.11 -15.39 -2.27
CA LEU A 181 -1.12 -15.64 -1.52
C LEU A 181 -2.17 -16.45 -2.30
N LYS A 182 -1.86 -16.94 -3.51
CA LYS A 182 -2.79 -17.61 -4.43
C LYS A 182 -3.97 -16.74 -4.86
N GLY A 183 -3.79 -15.42 -4.85
CA GLY A 183 -4.76 -14.44 -5.30
C GLY A 183 -4.34 -13.76 -6.62
N GLU A 184 -5.09 -12.72 -6.98
CA GLU A 184 -4.89 -11.94 -8.19
C GLU A 184 -4.69 -10.45 -7.85
N CYS A 185 -3.96 -9.74 -8.70
CA CYS A 185 -3.76 -8.30 -8.60
C CYS A 185 -4.00 -7.66 -9.96
N GLN A 186 -4.87 -6.66 -9.99
CA GLN A 186 -5.31 -5.96 -11.19
C GLN A 186 -5.29 -4.45 -10.91
N ILE A 187 -5.00 -3.67 -11.96
CA ILE A 187 -5.06 -2.20 -11.93
C ILE A 187 -5.91 -1.78 -13.13
N TYR A 188 -6.87 -0.90 -12.89
CA TYR A 188 -7.79 -0.39 -13.91
C TYR A 188 -7.73 1.12 -13.98
N PHE A 189 -7.82 1.66 -15.20
CA PHE A 189 -7.99 3.07 -15.47
C PHE A 189 -9.40 3.28 -16.02
N THR A 190 -10.29 3.89 -15.23
CA THR A 190 -11.71 4.04 -15.58
C THR A 190 -12.06 5.50 -15.85
N ALA A 191 -13.09 5.72 -16.68
CA ALA A 191 -13.62 7.03 -17.02
C ALA A 191 -14.30 7.74 -15.84
#